data_AF-A0AB39IG02-F1
#
_entry.id   AF-A0AB39IG02-F1
#
_cell.length_a   1.000
_cell.length_b   1.000
_cell.length_c   1.000
_cell.angle_alpha   90.00
_cell.angle_beta   90.00
_cell.angle_gamma   90.00
#
_symmetry.space_group_name_H-M   'P 1'
#
loop_
_entity.id
_entity.type
_entity.pdbx_description
1 polymer ?
#
loop_
_entity_poly.entity_id
_entity_poly.type
_entity_poly.pdbx_seq_one_letter_code
_entity_poly.pdbx_strand_id
1 'polypeptide(L)'
;MQVRTLLQHAYAELVHDSVYKPVGPVPKKAERQIARSMALMETTDELFCNTMKLLCDTNKPRNDFLEELKELYINKIGGSYLNKEDKINYCFLDEYRVFIQDDLLIKLINLLNEKEYIPTKIQQRAMANLFFAQPVVIFAYWIAITEDSSKLQSEWPLPGYLNELRMILSDVGISSGIGY
;
A
#
# COMPACT_ATOMS: atom_id res chain seq x y z
N MET A 1 7.91 24.46 20.62
CA MET A 1 8.28 23.05 20.38
C MET A 1 9.32 23.02 19.27
N GLN A 2 10.51 22.48 19.52
CA GLN A 2 11.53 22.26 18.48
C GLN A 2 11.48 20.78 18.08
N VAL A 3 11.38 20.50 16.78
CA VAL A 3 11.50 19.15 16.22
C VAL A 3 12.86 19.08 15.53
N ARG A 4 13.70 18.15 15.96
CA ARG A 4 15.07 17.95 15.44
C ARG A 4 15.34 16.46 15.30
N THR A 5 16.13 16.07 14.30
CA THR A 5 16.67 14.70 14.27
C THR A 5 17.65 14.50 15.44
N LEU A 6 17.88 13.24 15.83
CA LEU A 6 18.81 12.91 16.93
C LEU A 6 20.21 13.49 16.69
N LEU A 7 20.71 13.43 15.45
CA LEU A 7 22.01 14.01 15.09
C LEU A 7 22.00 15.54 15.15
N GLN A 8 20.90 16.19 14.72
CA GLN A 8 20.75 17.64 14.83
C GLN A 8 20.72 18.12 16.28
N HIS A 9 20.15 17.32 17.19
CA HIS A 9 20.17 17.61 18.62
C HIS A 9 21.59 17.48 19.20
N ALA A 10 22.27 16.36 18.98
CA ALA A 10 23.64 16.13 19.45
C ALA A 10 24.63 17.17 18.89
N TYR A 11 24.49 17.53 17.62
CA TYR A 11 25.28 18.59 16.99
C TYR A 11 25.03 19.95 17.66
N ALA A 12 23.77 20.30 17.92
CA ALA A 12 23.42 21.57 18.55
C ALA A 12 23.94 21.66 19.99
N GLU A 13 23.90 20.59 20.77
CA GLU A 13 24.50 20.53 22.11
C GLU A 13 26.02 20.73 22.04
N LEU A 14 26.70 20.00 21.15
CA LEU A 14 28.15 20.11 20.98
C LEU A 14 28.58 21.52 20.58
N VAL A 15 27.89 22.15 19.64
CA VAL A 15 28.22 23.52 19.18
C VAL A 15 27.87 24.58 20.23
N HIS A 16 26.76 24.41 20.95
CA HIS A 16 26.34 25.36 21.98
C HIS A 16 27.38 25.48 23.09
N ASP A 17 27.86 24.35 23.59
CA ASP A 17 28.80 24.31 24.72
C ASP A 17 30.25 24.59 24.29
N SER A 18 30.62 24.17 23.09
CA SER A 18 32.03 24.18 22.64
C SER A 18 32.41 25.38 21.77
N VAL A 19 31.43 26.10 21.20
CA VAL A 19 31.69 27.15 20.18
C VAL A 19 30.94 28.45 20.46
N TYR A 20 29.68 28.37 20.89
CA TYR A 20 28.86 29.56 21.12
C TYR A 20 29.12 30.22 22.48
N LYS A 21 29.37 29.42 23.53
CA LYS A 21 29.81 29.90 24.86
C LYS A 21 31.06 29.14 25.33
N PRO A 22 32.17 29.22 24.59
CA PRO A 22 33.34 28.43 24.92
C PRO A 22 34.01 29.00 26.17
N VAL A 23 34.54 28.12 27.01
CA VAL A 23 35.32 28.50 28.21
C VAL A 23 36.72 29.04 27.82
N GLY A 24 37.16 28.84 26.57
CA GLY A 24 38.45 29.30 26.03
C GLY A 24 38.44 29.49 24.50
N PRO A 25 39.59 29.80 23.86
CA PRO A 25 39.65 30.06 22.43
C PRO A 25 39.36 28.79 21.61
N VAL A 26 38.46 28.90 20.63
CA VAL A 26 38.11 27.80 19.72
C VAL A 26 39.10 27.75 18.56
N PRO A 27 39.82 26.63 18.32
CA PRO A 27 40.74 26.53 17.19
C PRO A 27 40.00 26.64 15.86
N LYS A 28 40.55 27.39 14.89
CA LYS A 28 39.98 27.48 13.52
C LYS A 28 39.81 26.14 12.82
N LYS A 29 40.65 25.15 13.15
CA LYS A 29 40.49 23.77 12.68
C LYS A 29 39.21 23.12 13.23
N ALA A 30 38.84 23.39 14.49
CA ALA A 30 37.63 22.86 15.11
C ALA A 30 36.36 23.49 14.51
N GLU A 31 36.34 24.81 14.33
CA GLU A 31 35.25 25.51 13.60
C GLU A 31 35.04 24.88 12.20
N ARG A 32 36.13 24.62 11.48
CA ARG A 32 36.06 23.99 10.15
C ARG A 32 35.53 22.55 10.21
N GLN A 33 35.89 21.75 11.21
CA GLN A 33 35.34 20.39 11.34
C GLN A 33 33.86 20.42 11.69
N ILE A 34 33.43 21.33 12.56
CA ILE A 34 32.02 21.53 12.90
C ILE A 34 31.19 21.88 11.66
N ALA A 35 31.67 22.81 10.84
CA ALA A 35 31.02 23.14 9.57
C ALA A 35 30.93 21.92 8.62
N ARG A 36 31.99 21.10 8.55
CA ARG A 36 31.97 19.85 7.76
C ARG A 36 30.98 18.82 8.31
N SER A 37 30.86 18.69 9.63
CA SER A 37 29.88 17.80 10.26
C SER A 37 28.45 18.22 9.96
N MET A 38 28.16 19.54 9.98
CA MET A 38 26.86 20.06 9.56
C MET A 38 26.54 19.71 8.11
N ALA A 39 27.50 19.96 7.20
CA ALA A 39 27.31 19.61 5.78
C ALA A 39 27.06 18.11 5.58
N LEU A 40 27.81 17.25 6.27
CA LEU A 40 27.61 15.79 6.19
C LEU A 40 26.23 15.38 6.74
N MET A 41 25.78 15.99 7.83
CA MET A 41 24.45 15.75 8.39
C MET A 41 23.35 16.14 7.43
N GLU A 42 23.46 17.29 6.78
CA GLU A 42 22.51 17.75 5.77
C GLU A 42 22.45 16.77 4.59
N THR A 43 23.61 16.36 4.06
CA THR A 43 23.67 15.34 2.99
C THR A 43 23.05 14.01 3.44
N THR A 44 23.28 13.60 4.69
CA THR A 44 22.72 12.35 5.22
C THR A 44 21.21 12.42 5.33
N ASP A 45 20.67 13.55 5.82
CA ASP A 45 19.23 13.78 5.92
C ASP A 45 18.57 13.80 4.54
N GLU A 46 19.19 14.46 3.56
CA GLU A 46 18.74 14.46 2.17
C GLU A 46 18.69 13.04 1.58
N LEU A 47 19.74 12.23 1.80
CA LEU A 47 19.77 10.84 1.34
C LEU A 47 18.64 10.01 1.96
N PHE A 48 18.38 10.16 3.26
CA PHE A 48 17.27 9.46 3.91
C PHE A 48 15.91 9.91 3.38
N CYS A 49 15.71 11.22 3.21
CA CYS A 49 14.48 11.78 2.65
C CYS A 49 14.23 11.27 1.23
N ASN A 50 15.25 11.31 0.37
CA ASN A 50 15.16 10.82 -1.00
C ASN A 50 14.89 9.32 -1.05
N THR A 51 15.53 8.53 -0.18
CA THR A 51 15.28 7.09 -0.08
C THR A 51 13.84 6.80 0.33
N MET A 52 13.34 7.51 1.34
CA MET A 52 11.96 7.35 1.79
C MET A 52 10.97 7.77 0.70
N LYS A 53 11.27 8.86 -0.02
CA LYS A 53 10.47 9.31 -1.15
C LYS A 53 10.40 8.25 -2.26
N LEU A 54 11.54 7.65 -2.63
CA LEU A 54 11.58 6.56 -3.62
C LEU A 54 10.75 5.35 -3.17
N LEU A 55 10.83 4.96 -1.89
CA LEU A 55 10.03 3.87 -1.34
C LEU A 55 8.52 4.19 -1.35
N CYS A 56 8.15 5.42 -1.02
CA CYS A 56 6.76 5.89 -1.09
C CYS A 56 6.26 5.93 -2.53
N ASP A 57 7.00 6.57 -3.43
CA ASP A 57 6.64 6.76 -4.84
C ASP A 57 6.50 5.40 -5.57
N THR A 58 7.34 4.42 -5.23
CA THR A 58 7.25 3.05 -5.78
C THR A 58 5.92 2.39 -5.46
N ASN A 59 5.40 2.63 -4.25
CA ASN A 59 4.15 2.03 -3.79
C ASN A 59 2.93 2.92 -4.03
N LYS A 60 3.13 4.17 -4.44
CA LYS A 60 2.08 5.17 -4.56
C LYS A 60 0.97 4.74 -5.53
N PRO A 61 1.23 4.26 -6.76
CA PRO A 61 0.17 3.83 -7.66
C PRO A 61 -0.72 2.73 -7.07
N ARG A 62 -0.11 1.75 -6.38
CA ARG A 62 -0.83 0.67 -5.71
C ARG A 62 -1.67 1.19 -4.54
N ASN A 63 -1.12 2.09 -3.73
CA ASN A 63 -1.81 2.65 -2.58
C ASN A 63 -2.97 3.55 -3.01
N ASP A 64 -2.75 4.41 -4.00
CA ASP A 64 -3.78 5.28 -4.58
C ASP A 64 -4.94 4.41 -5.15
N PHE A 65 -4.61 3.35 -5.90
CA PHE A 65 -5.60 2.41 -6.41
C PHE A 65 -6.36 1.66 -5.30
N LEU A 66 -5.71 1.32 -4.19
CA LEU A 66 -6.40 0.71 -3.05
C LEU A 66 -7.42 1.68 -2.41
N GLU A 67 -7.09 2.96 -2.29
CA GLU A 67 -8.04 3.95 -1.78
C GLU A 67 -9.24 4.12 -2.72
N GLU A 68 -9.01 4.15 -4.03
CA GLU A 68 -10.09 4.15 -5.03
C GLU A 68 -10.97 2.88 -4.93
N LEU A 69 -10.37 1.71 -4.73
CA LEU A 69 -11.10 0.46 -4.49
C LEU A 69 -11.92 0.50 -3.20
N LYS A 70 -11.38 1.08 -2.12
CA LYS A 70 -12.12 1.26 -0.85
C LYS A 70 -13.34 2.13 -1.05
N GLU A 71 -13.19 3.26 -1.75
CA GLU A 71 -14.31 4.13 -2.08
C GLU A 71 -15.37 3.41 -2.92
N LEU A 72 -14.94 2.70 -3.97
CA LEU A 72 -15.84 1.91 -4.81
C LEU A 72 -16.58 0.83 -3.99
N TYR A 73 -15.87 0.14 -3.11
CA TYR A 73 -16.44 -0.87 -2.22
C TYR A 73 -17.48 -0.25 -1.27
N ILE A 74 -17.17 0.87 -0.62
CA ILE A 74 -18.10 1.58 0.26
C ILE A 74 -19.36 1.98 -0.52
N ASN A 75 -19.21 2.51 -1.73
CA ASN A 75 -20.31 3.01 -2.55
C ASN A 75 -21.22 1.90 -3.10
N LYS A 76 -20.66 0.73 -3.45
CA LYS A 76 -21.42 -0.37 -4.10
C LYS A 76 -21.84 -1.48 -3.15
N ILE A 77 -21.07 -1.74 -2.10
CA ILE A 77 -21.24 -2.88 -1.19
C ILE A 77 -21.61 -2.38 0.21
N GLY A 78 -20.99 -1.29 0.68
CA GLY A 78 -21.30 -0.66 1.96
C GLY A 78 -20.15 -0.72 2.96
N GLY A 79 -19.88 0.42 3.60
CA GLY A 79 -18.74 0.57 4.52
C GLY A 79 -18.83 -0.25 5.82
N SER A 80 -20.00 -0.74 6.21
CA SER A 80 -20.17 -1.60 7.40
C SER A 80 -19.45 -2.94 7.27
N TYR A 81 -19.21 -3.39 6.04
CA TYR A 81 -18.53 -4.64 5.74
C TYR A 81 -17.04 -4.47 5.48
N LEU A 82 -16.54 -3.23 5.45
CA LEU A 82 -15.16 -2.96 5.10
C LEU A 82 -14.22 -3.32 6.25
N ASN A 83 -13.31 -4.26 5.99
CA ASN A 83 -12.24 -4.56 6.92
C ASN A 83 -11.16 -3.46 6.87
N LYS A 84 -10.57 -3.12 8.02
CA LYS A 84 -9.56 -2.05 8.15
C LYS A 84 -8.12 -2.51 7.90
N GLU A 85 -7.88 -3.82 7.79
CA GLU A 85 -6.54 -4.37 7.58
C GLU A 85 -6.18 -4.44 6.10
N ASP A 86 -5.16 -3.69 5.70
CA ASP A 86 -4.76 -3.61 4.28
C ASP A 86 -3.78 -4.70 3.83
N LYS A 87 -3.31 -5.58 4.72
CA LYS A 87 -2.28 -6.59 4.38
C LYS A 87 -2.71 -7.52 3.24
N ILE A 88 -3.96 -7.99 3.28
CA ILE A 88 -4.54 -8.86 2.25
C ILE A 88 -4.62 -8.09 0.93
N ASN A 89 -5.06 -6.83 1.00
CA ASN A 89 -5.17 -5.97 -0.18
C ASN A 89 -3.81 -5.79 -0.86
N TYR A 90 -2.78 -5.42 -0.11
CA TYR A 90 -1.45 -5.23 -0.68
C TYR A 90 -0.86 -6.51 -1.26
N CYS A 91 -0.98 -7.64 -0.54
CA CYS A 91 -0.49 -8.93 -1.03
C CYS A 91 -1.16 -9.33 -2.35
N PHE A 92 -2.46 -9.07 -2.49
CA PHE A 92 -3.19 -9.34 -3.72
C PHE A 92 -2.80 -8.38 -4.86
N LEU A 93 -2.76 -7.07 -4.59
CA LEU A 93 -2.44 -6.07 -5.60
C LEU A 93 -1.01 -6.18 -6.13
N ASP A 94 -0.05 -6.58 -5.29
CA ASP A 94 1.37 -6.75 -5.70
C ASP A 94 1.55 -7.86 -6.74
N GLU A 95 0.80 -8.95 -6.59
CA GLU A 95 0.82 -10.10 -7.52
C GLU A 95 0.20 -9.70 -8.85
N TYR A 96 -0.97 -9.06 -8.80
CA TYR A 96 -1.74 -8.70 -10.00
C TYR A 96 -1.45 -7.30 -10.53
N ARG A 97 -0.34 -6.67 -10.11
CA ARG A 97 0.02 -5.29 -10.48
C ARG A 97 0.07 -5.01 -11.97
N VAL A 98 0.39 -6.03 -12.78
CA VAL A 98 0.49 -5.94 -14.25
C VAL A 98 -0.86 -5.58 -14.89
N PHE A 99 -1.96 -5.86 -14.19
CA PHE A 99 -3.32 -5.56 -14.65
C PHE A 99 -3.81 -4.17 -14.21
N ILE A 100 -3.07 -3.47 -13.33
CA ILE A 100 -3.42 -2.13 -12.87
C ILE A 100 -3.04 -1.13 -13.96
N GLN A 101 -4.04 -0.65 -14.70
CA GLN A 101 -3.94 0.35 -15.76
C GLN A 101 -4.83 1.55 -15.42
N ASP A 102 -4.56 2.71 -16.01
CA ASP A 102 -5.26 3.97 -15.70
C ASP A 102 -6.80 3.90 -15.91
N ASP A 103 -7.28 3.02 -16.79
CA ASP A 103 -8.71 2.84 -17.06
C ASP A 103 -9.39 1.73 -16.24
N LEU A 104 -8.63 1.04 -15.37
CA LEU A 104 -9.11 -0.10 -14.61
C LEU A 104 -10.28 0.27 -13.69
N LEU A 105 -10.20 1.41 -12.98
CA LEU A 105 -11.29 1.83 -12.09
C LEU A 105 -12.63 1.99 -12.85
N ILE A 106 -12.59 2.56 -14.05
CA ILE A 106 -13.76 2.74 -14.91
C ILE A 106 -14.31 1.37 -15.33
N LYS A 107 -13.43 0.43 -15.70
CA LYS A 107 -13.81 -0.96 -16.02
C LYS A 107 -14.47 -1.66 -14.83
N LEU A 108 -13.96 -1.46 -13.61
CA LEU A 108 -14.56 -2.02 -12.38
C LEU A 108 -15.94 -1.43 -12.11
N ILE A 109 -16.10 -0.11 -12.25
CA ILE A 109 -17.41 0.54 -12.08
C ILE A 109 -18.42 -0.01 -13.09
N ASN A 110 -18.03 -0.12 -14.37
CA ASN A 110 -18.89 -0.67 -15.42
C ASN A 110 -19.26 -2.13 -15.15
N LEU A 111 -18.30 -2.96 -14.72
CA LEU A 111 -18.54 -4.34 -14.33
C LEU A 111 -19.61 -4.44 -13.24
N LEU A 112 -19.49 -3.64 -12.18
CA LEU A 112 -20.45 -3.67 -11.06
C LEU A 112 -21.83 -3.13 -11.44
N ASN A 113 -21.91 -2.24 -12.44
CA ASN A 113 -23.18 -1.74 -12.99
C ASN A 113 -23.84 -2.78 -13.91
N GLU A 114 -23.07 -3.46 -14.76
CA GLU A 114 -23.58 -4.49 -15.68
C GLU A 114 -23.98 -5.78 -14.95
N LYS A 115 -23.23 -6.14 -13.90
CA LYS A 115 -23.41 -7.38 -13.14
C LYS A 115 -23.81 -7.08 -11.70
N GLU A 116 -25.02 -6.55 -11.53
CA GLU A 116 -25.57 -6.15 -10.22
C GLU A 116 -25.60 -7.29 -9.18
N TYR A 117 -25.57 -8.55 -9.62
CA TYR A 117 -25.48 -9.70 -8.71
C TYR A 117 -24.16 -9.76 -7.92
N ILE A 118 -23.07 -9.17 -8.44
CA ILE A 118 -21.74 -9.22 -7.81
C ILE A 118 -21.73 -8.46 -6.47
N PRO A 119 -22.13 -7.17 -6.40
CA PRO A 119 -22.26 -6.47 -5.13
C PRO A 119 -23.10 -7.23 -4.10
N THR A 120 -24.25 -7.78 -4.51
CA THR A 120 -25.12 -8.55 -3.60
C THR A 120 -24.44 -9.79 -3.04
N LYS A 121 -23.71 -10.54 -3.88
CA LYS A 121 -22.97 -11.73 -3.41
C LYS A 121 -21.82 -11.35 -2.49
N ILE A 122 -21.11 -10.26 -2.76
CA ILE A 122 -20.05 -9.77 -1.88
C ILE A 122 -20.64 -9.39 -0.52
N GLN A 123 -21.72 -8.62 -0.48
CA GLN A 123 -22.41 -8.23 0.76
C GLN A 123 -22.79 -9.44 1.62
N GLN A 124 -23.41 -10.46 1.01
CA GLN A 124 -23.85 -11.67 1.71
C GLN A 124 -22.66 -12.44 2.33
N ARG A 125 -21.51 -12.45 1.66
CA ARG A 125 -20.33 -13.21 2.10
C ARG A 125 -19.43 -12.42 3.04
N ALA A 126 -19.38 -11.10 2.92
CA ALA A 126 -18.55 -10.24 3.75
C ALA A 126 -18.91 -10.33 5.25
N MET A 127 -20.13 -10.76 5.59
CA MET A 127 -20.53 -11.02 6.99
C MET A 127 -19.78 -12.18 7.65
N ALA A 128 -19.41 -13.21 6.87
CA ALA A 128 -18.81 -14.43 7.40
C ALA A 128 -17.37 -14.65 6.91
N ASN A 129 -16.95 -13.94 5.87
CA ASN A 129 -15.69 -14.17 5.19
C ASN A 129 -14.82 -12.91 5.13
N LEU A 130 -13.60 -13.03 5.66
CA LEU A 130 -12.67 -11.92 5.76
C LEU A 130 -12.19 -11.42 4.40
N PHE A 131 -12.05 -12.27 3.37
CA PHE A 131 -11.62 -11.82 2.04
C PHE A 131 -12.71 -11.01 1.34
N PHE A 132 -13.98 -11.42 1.48
CA PHE A 132 -15.09 -10.67 0.88
C PHE A 132 -15.32 -9.32 1.57
N ALA A 133 -14.82 -9.14 2.79
CA ALA A 133 -14.77 -7.86 3.49
C ALA A 133 -13.61 -6.94 3.00
N GLN A 134 -12.76 -7.41 2.10
CA GLN A 134 -11.64 -6.65 1.53
C GLN A 134 -12.01 -6.03 0.17
N PRO A 135 -11.64 -4.78 -0.12
CA PRO A 135 -11.89 -4.12 -1.41
C PRO A 135 -11.38 -4.88 -2.63
N VAL A 136 -10.24 -5.57 -2.50
CA VAL A 136 -9.64 -6.33 -3.61
C VAL A 136 -10.51 -7.46 -4.13
N VAL A 137 -11.56 -7.86 -3.41
CA VAL A 137 -12.54 -8.83 -3.93
C VAL A 137 -13.18 -8.37 -5.23
N ILE A 138 -13.43 -7.05 -5.39
CA ILE A 138 -13.97 -6.47 -6.62
C ILE A 138 -13.00 -6.72 -7.78
N PHE A 139 -11.72 -6.50 -7.53
CA PHE A 139 -10.68 -6.71 -8.52
C PHE A 139 -10.51 -8.20 -8.86
N ALA A 140 -10.61 -9.09 -7.86
CA ALA A 140 -10.60 -10.54 -8.09
C ALA A 140 -11.75 -11.00 -8.99
N TYR A 141 -12.97 -10.47 -8.80
CA TYR A 141 -14.09 -10.74 -9.71
C TYR A 141 -13.82 -10.24 -11.13
N TRP A 142 -13.22 -9.06 -11.27
CA TRP A 142 -12.88 -8.53 -12.60
C TRP A 142 -11.88 -9.44 -13.31
N ILE A 143 -10.76 -9.81 -12.67
CA ILE A 143 -9.76 -10.72 -13.26
C ILE A 143 -10.42 -12.06 -13.66
N ALA A 144 -11.30 -12.61 -12.81
CA ALA A 144 -11.99 -13.86 -13.08
C ALA A 144 -12.92 -13.79 -14.31
N ILE A 145 -13.46 -12.60 -14.63
CA ILE A 145 -14.45 -12.41 -15.70
C ILE A 145 -13.80 -11.99 -17.02
N THR A 146 -12.86 -11.04 -16.98
CA THR A 146 -12.42 -10.32 -18.20
C THR A 146 -11.07 -10.76 -18.72
N GLU A 147 -10.17 -11.22 -17.85
CA GLU A 147 -8.78 -11.50 -18.22
C GLU A 147 -8.54 -13.01 -18.35
N ASP A 148 -7.99 -13.64 -17.32
CA ASP A 148 -7.61 -15.05 -17.34
C ASP A 148 -7.85 -15.69 -15.97
N SER A 149 -8.99 -16.36 -15.86
CA SER A 149 -9.33 -17.17 -14.69
C SER A 149 -8.31 -18.27 -14.38
N SER A 150 -7.53 -18.72 -15.36
CA SER A 150 -6.45 -19.70 -15.18
C SER A 150 -5.28 -19.07 -14.44
N LYS A 151 -4.91 -17.84 -14.85
CA LYS A 151 -3.86 -17.07 -14.20
C LYS A 151 -4.22 -16.68 -12.77
N LEU A 152 -5.46 -16.28 -12.53
CA LEU A 152 -5.98 -16.04 -11.17
C LEU A 152 -5.85 -17.28 -10.27
N GLN A 153 -6.01 -18.48 -10.83
CA GLN A 153 -5.86 -19.74 -10.08
C GLN A 153 -4.40 -20.12 -9.84
N SER A 154 -3.53 -20.01 -10.85
CA SER A 154 -2.13 -20.41 -10.73
C SER A 154 -1.29 -19.45 -9.90
N GLU A 155 -1.60 -18.17 -9.94
CA GLU A 155 -0.84 -17.10 -9.28
C GLU A 155 -1.59 -16.59 -8.03
N TRP A 156 -2.46 -17.39 -7.41
CA TRP A 156 -3.21 -16.93 -6.24
C TRP A 156 -2.27 -16.72 -5.03
N PRO A 157 -2.08 -15.48 -4.52
CA PRO A 157 -1.04 -15.20 -3.53
C PRO A 157 -1.48 -15.54 -2.10
N LEU A 158 -2.71 -16.02 -1.92
CA LEU A 158 -3.40 -16.11 -0.65
C LEU A 158 -3.83 -17.57 -0.35
N PRO A 159 -2.90 -18.47 0.03
CA PRO A 159 -3.19 -19.91 0.19
C PRO A 159 -4.25 -20.20 1.26
N GLY A 160 -4.41 -19.32 2.26
CA GLY A 160 -5.47 -19.43 3.26
C GLY A 160 -6.87 -19.10 2.75
N TYR A 161 -7.00 -18.56 1.54
CA TYR A 161 -8.24 -18.06 0.95
C TYR A 161 -8.64 -18.79 -0.35
N LEU A 162 -8.24 -20.05 -0.51
CA LEU A 162 -8.56 -20.85 -1.69
C LEU A 162 -10.06 -21.15 -1.83
N ASN A 163 -10.79 -21.18 -0.71
CA ASN A 163 -12.23 -21.44 -0.76
C ASN A 163 -12.99 -20.26 -1.37
N GLU A 164 -12.52 -19.06 -1.09
CA GLU A 164 -13.02 -17.77 -1.55
C GLU A 164 -12.75 -17.62 -3.04
N LEU A 165 -11.55 -18.00 -3.49
CA LEU A 165 -11.24 -18.13 -4.92
C LEU A 165 -12.25 -19.07 -5.61
N ARG A 166 -12.50 -20.26 -5.06
CA ARG A 166 -13.50 -21.19 -5.63
C ARG A 166 -14.90 -20.58 -5.67
N MET A 167 -15.29 -19.85 -4.63
CA MET A 167 -16.58 -19.15 -4.59
C MET A 167 -16.70 -18.08 -5.68
N ILE A 168 -15.64 -17.31 -5.92
CA ILE A 168 -15.58 -16.30 -6.98
C ILE A 168 -15.69 -16.97 -8.35
N LEU A 169 -14.89 -18.02 -8.61
CA LEU A 169 -14.93 -18.76 -9.88
C LEU A 169 -16.31 -19.39 -10.14
N SER A 170 -16.91 -19.98 -9.11
CA SER A 170 -18.25 -20.56 -9.20
C SER A 170 -19.32 -19.51 -9.53
N ASP A 171 -19.18 -18.28 -9.05
CA ASP A 171 -20.14 -17.21 -9.34
C ASP A 171 -20.06 -16.70 -10.77
N VAL A 172 -18.89 -16.84 -11.39
CA VAL A 172 -18.63 -16.46 -12.78
C VAL A 172 -18.97 -17.62 -13.74
N GLY A 173 -19.32 -18.80 -13.21
CA GLY A 173 -19.69 -19.98 -13.99
C GLY A 173 -18.50 -20.83 -14.42
N ILE A 174 -17.35 -20.67 -13.76
CA ILE A 174 -16.12 -21.41 -14.06
C ILE A 174 -16.03 -22.58 -13.07
N SER A 175 -16.14 -23.81 -13.57
CA SER A 175 -15.94 -25.01 -12.76
C SER A 175 -14.44 -25.16 -12.46
N SER A 176 -14.04 -24.78 -11.25
CA SER A 176 -12.67 -24.96 -10.75
C SER A 176 -12.31 -26.46 -10.76
N GLY A 177 -11.50 -26.88 -11.73
CA GLY A 177 -10.82 -28.18 -11.76
C GLY A 177 -9.61 -28.23 -10.83
N ILE A 178 -9.71 -27.65 -9.64
CA ILE A 178 -8.66 -27.73 -8.61
C ILE A 178 -8.85 -29.10 -7.95
N GLY A 179 -8.23 -30.12 -8.55
CA GLY A 179 -8.09 -31.45 -7.98
C GLY A 179 -7.28 -31.40 -6.69
N TYR A 180 -7.71 -32.20 -5.71
CA TYR A 180 -7.07 -32.44 -4.42
C TYR A 180 -5.61 -32.87 -4.54
#